data_AF-A0A9Q2IWY2-F1
#
_entry.id   AF-A0A9Q2IWY2-F1
#
_cell.length_a   1.000
_cell.length_b   1.000
_cell.length_c   1.000
_cell.angle_alpha   90.00
_cell.angle_beta   90.00
_cell.angle_gamma   90.00
#
_symmetry.space_group_name_H-M   'P 1'
#
loop_
_entity.id
_entity.type
_entity.pdbx_description
1 polymer ?
#
loop_
_entity_poly.entity_id
_entity_poly.type
_entity_poly.pdbx_seq_one_letter_code
_entity_poly.pdbx_strand_id
1 'polypeptide(L)'
;MQLSVCVVTDLVDWPVVRRSEAVLISDQEEEGWARQISLPPPSPFRKTHGAGCSCCSRDELSVIMAQLFQDHVLGIGQSFSQVVVLVKTDERPEVLSMLEQDVLVRARYCLQG
;
A
#
# COMPACT_ATOMS: atom_id res chain seq x y z
N MET A 1 -14.06 11.30 1.81
CA MET A 1 -13.68 10.53 0.61
C MET A 1 -12.71 9.45 1.07
N GLN A 2 -13.04 8.18 0.92
CA GLN A 2 -12.13 7.07 1.26
C GLN A 2 -11.56 6.50 -0.03
N LEU A 3 -10.25 6.29 -0.08
CA LEU A 3 -9.58 5.64 -1.20
C LEU A 3 -9.75 4.12 -1.08
N SER A 4 -9.83 3.41 -2.21
CA SER A 4 -9.84 1.94 -2.16
C SER A 4 -8.41 1.41 -2.16
N VAL A 5 -8.13 0.36 -1.40
CA VAL A 5 -6.86 -0.36 -1.46
C VAL A 5 -7.10 -1.85 -1.73
N CYS A 6 -6.41 -2.42 -2.70
CA CYS A 6 -6.49 -3.83 -3.07
C CYS A 6 -5.14 -4.51 -2.83
N VAL A 7 -5.12 -5.64 -2.12
CA VAL A 7 -3.90 -6.44 -1.94
C VAL A 7 -3.96 -7.65 -2.87
N VAL A 8 -3.11 -7.64 -3.90
CA VAL A 8 -3.13 -8.62 -4.98
C VAL A 8 -1.81 -9.38 -5.07
N THR A 9 -1.85 -10.57 -5.66
CA THR A 9 -0.67 -11.44 -5.87
C THR A 9 -0.22 -11.48 -7.32
N ASP A 10 -1.05 -10.98 -8.23
CA ASP A 10 -0.78 -10.81 -9.64
C ASP A 10 -1.58 -9.61 -10.16
N LEU A 11 -1.34 -9.24 -11.42
CA LEU A 11 -1.96 -8.10 -12.09
C LEU A 11 -2.89 -8.51 -13.23
N VAL A 12 -3.40 -9.76 -13.22
CA VAL A 12 -4.23 -10.30 -14.31
C VAL A 12 -5.50 -9.47 -14.50
N ASP A 13 -6.11 -9.02 -13.40
CA ASP A 13 -7.35 -8.22 -13.40
C ASP A 13 -7.13 -6.70 -13.56
N TRP A 14 -5.89 -6.29 -13.88
CA TRP A 14 -5.48 -4.89 -14.02
C TRP A 14 -5.05 -4.56 -15.46
N PRO A 15 -6.01 -4.35 -16.38
CA PRO A 15 -5.70 -3.87 -17.72
C PRO A 15 -5.15 -2.44 -17.68
N VAL A 16 -4.40 -2.04 -18.71
CA VAL A 16 -3.70 -0.74 -18.80
C VAL A 16 -4.60 0.45 -18.47
N VAL A 17 -5.86 0.44 -18.91
CA VAL A 17 -6.82 1.51 -18.61
C VAL A 17 -7.01 1.69 -17.10
N ARG A 18 -7.17 0.60 -16.34
CA ARG A 18 -7.32 0.67 -14.88
C ARG A 18 -6.02 1.05 -14.18
N ARG A 19 -4.86 0.62 -14.70
CA ARG A 19 -3.55 0.98 -14.15
C ARG A 19 -3.34 2.50 -14.21
N SER A 20 -3.75 3.13 -15.31
CA SER A 20 -3.57 4.57 -15.52
C SER A 20 -4.35 5.47 -14.56
N GLU A 21 -5.27 4.89 -13.77
CA GLU A 21 -6.08 5.58 -12.76
C GLU A 21 -5.76 5.13 -11.32
N ALA A 22 -4.72 4.30 -11.15
CA ALA A 22 -4.37 3.68 -9.88
C ALA A 22 -2.88 3.84 -9.56
N VAL A 23 -2.57 3.77 -8.27
CA VAL A 23 -1.20 3.78 -7.76
C VAL A 23 -0.79 2.35 -7.42
N LEU A 24 0.34 1.90 -7.95
CA LEU A 24 0.94 0.62 -7.58
C LEU A 24 1.99 0.81 -6.49
N ILE A 25 1.92 -0.02 -5.46
CA ILE A 25 2.95 -0.24 -4.46
C ILE A 25 3.47 -1.67 -4.64
N SER A 26 4.73 -1.82 -5.01
CA SER A 26 5.31 -3.12 -5.41
C SER A 26 6.83 -3.12 -5.25
N ASP A 27 7.44 -4.29 -5.05
CA ASP A 27 8.90 -4.49 -5.15
C ASP A 27 9.38 -4.72 -6.59
N GLN A 28 8.45 -4.87 -7.54
CA GLN A 28 8.68 -5.09 -8.98
C GLN A 28 8.34 -3.85 -9.80
N GLU A 29 9.14 -3.54 -10.82
CA GLU A 29 8.89 -2.46 -11.78
C GLU A 29 7.80 -2.84 -12.79
N GLU A 30 6.76 -2.01 -12.92
CA GLU A 30 5.57 -2.30 -13.73
C GLU A 30 5.10 -1.06 -14.48
N GLU A 31 4.76 -1.21 -15.76
CA GLU A 31 4.37 -0.09 -16.59
C GLU A 31 2.86 0.18 -16.60
N GLY A 32 2.51 1.43 -16.98
CA GLY A 32 1.13 1.85 -17.24
C GLY A 32 0.36 2.37 -16.03
N TRP A 33 1.01 2.52 -14.88
CA TRP A 33 0.39 3.03 -13.65
C TRP A 33 0.41 4.56 -13.57
N ALA A 34 -0.60 5.16 -12.93
CA ALA A 34 -0.63 6.61 -12.67
C ALA A 34 0.57 7.06 -11.83
N ARG A 35 0.98 6.20 -10.89
CA ARG A 35 2.19 6.32 -10.11
C ARG A 35 2.61 4.93 -9.65
N GLN A 36 3.90 4.68 -9.63
CA GLN A 36 4.47 3.51 -8.99
C GLN A 36 5.32 3.94 -7.81
N ILE A 37 5.18 3.24 -6.69
CA ILE A 37 5.97 3.43 -5.49
C ILE A 37 6.65 2.10 -5.18
N SER A 38 7.97 2.10 -5.13
CA SER A 38 8.72 0.91 -4.74
C SER A 38 8.47 0.60 -3.27
N LEU A 39 8.03 -0.61 -2.98
CA LEU A 39 8.05 -1.15 -1.63
C LEU A 39 9.49 -1.62 -1.35
N PRO A 40 10.23 -0.98 -0.45
CA PRO A 40 11.56 -1.44 -0.11
C PRO A 40 11.49 -2.81 0.57
N PRO A 41 12.58 -3.60 0.50
CA PRO A 41 12.63 -4.91 1.11
C PRO A 41 12.37 -4.80 2.63
N PRO A 42 11.65 -5.77 3.22
CA PRO A 42 11.33 -5.74 4.64
C PRO A 42 12.61 -5.65 5.48
N SER A 43 12.62 -4.73 6.44
CA SER A 43 13.77 -4.53 7.34
C SER A 43 14.12 -5.84 8.06
N PRO A 44 15.42 -6.21 8.13
CA PRO A 44 15.86 -7.38 8.90
C PRO A 44 15.57 -7.25 10.40
N PHE A 45 15.22 -6.04 10.86
CA PHE A 45 14.86 -5.74 12.25
C PHE A 45 13.35 -5.85 12.55
N ARG A 46 12.51 -6.26 11.58
CA ARG A 46 11.04 -6.42 11.76
C ARG A 46 10.65 -7.27 12.98
N LYS A 47 11.55 -8.13 13.47
CA LYS A 47 11.31 -9.04 14.62
C LYS A 47 12.10 -8.67 15.89
N THR A 48 12.81 -7.55 15.92
CA THR A 48 13.82 -7.27 16.97
C THR A 48 13.45 -6.08 17.87
N HIS A 49 12.17 -5.91 18.20
CA HIS A 49 11.73 -4.86 19.14
C HIS A 49 10.99 -5.41 20.35
N GLY A 50 11.38 -4.92 21.53
CA GLY A 50 10.68 -5.16 22.79
C GLY A 50 9.37 -4.38 22.87
N ALA A 51 8.41 -4.91 23.61
CA ALA A 51 7.09 -4.31 23.85
C ALA A 51 7.24 -2.88 24.40
N GLY A 52 7.04 -1.85 23.57
CA GLY A 52 7.08 -0.46 24.07
C GLY A 52 7.09 0.66 23.03
N CYS A 53 7.56 0.44 21.80
CA CYS A 53 7.64 1.50 20.79
C CYS A 53 6.61 1.30 19.66
N SER A 54 5.43 1.90 19.79
CA SER A 54 4.41 1.91 18.73
C SER A 54 4.81 2.75 17.50
N CYS A 55 5.77 3.67 17.64
CA CYS A 55 6.27 4.51 16.55
C CYS A 55 7.34 3.83 15.68
N CYS A 56 8.11 2.87 16.23
CA CYS A 56 9.19 2.18 15.52
C CYS A 56 8.76 0.83 14.90
N SER A 57 7.56 0.36 15.23
CA SER A 57 6.96 -0.88 14.74
C SER A 57 5.98 -0.66 13.59
N ARG A 58 5.75 0.61 13.19
CA ARG A 58 4.84 0.92 12.11
C ARG A 58 5.45 0.50 10.80
N ASP A 59 4.79 -0.43 10.14
CA ASP A 59 5.26 -1.01 8.90
C ASP A 59 5.43 0.06 7.82
N GLU A 60 6.48 -0.08 7.02
CA GLU A 60 6.83 0.87 5.97
C GLU A 60 5.71 1.06 4.95
N LEU A 61 4.94 0.01 4.66
CA LEU A 61 3.75 0.10 3.82
C LEU A 61 2.72 1.08 4.42
N SER A 62 2.53 1.07 5.74
CA SER A 62 1.60 1.98 6.42
C SER A 62 2.08 3.44 6.38
N VAL A 63 3.39 3.67 6.37
CA VAL A 63 3.99 5.00 6.20
C VAL A 63 3.78 5.48 4.76
N ILE A 64 4.04 4.63 3.77
CA ILE A 64 3.80 4.94 2.35
C ILE A 64 2.33 5.29 2.13
N MET A 65 1.40 4.52 2.67
CA MET A 65 -0.04 4.80 2.57
C MET A 65 -0.43 6.12 3.27
N ALA A 66 0.18 6.45 4.41
CA ALA A 66 -0.07 7.72 5.07
C ALA A 66 0.36 8.91 4.22
N GLN A 67 1.54 8.84 3.60
CA GLN A 67 2.04 9.88 2.69
C GLN A 67 1.18 9.97 1.43
N LEU A 68 0.80 8.83 0.86
CA LEU A 68 -0.01 8.77 -0.37
C LEU A 68 -1.39 9.42 -0.17
N PHE A 69 -2.02 9.17 0.98
CA PHE A 69 -3.27 9.85 1.33
C PHE A 69 -3.08 11.37 1.49
N GLN A 70 -1.98 11.79 2.11
CA GLN A 70 -1.68 13.21 2.30
C GLN A 70 -1.46 13.91 0.95
N ASP A 71 -0.66 13.32 0.05
CA ASP A 71 -0.44 13.83 -1.30
C ASP A 71 -1.77 13.98 -2.04
N HIS A 72 -2.63 12.95 -1.95
CA HIS A 72 -3.96 12.97 -2.56
C HIS A 72 -4.84 14.12 -2.05
N VAL A 73 -4.90 14.32 -0.73
CA VAL A 73 -5.68 15.43 -0.12
C VAL A 73 -5.12 16.80 -0.51
N LEU A 74 -3.81 16.91 -0.66
CA LEU A 74 -3.13 18.15 -1.05
C LEU A 74 -3.12 18.38 -2.58
N GLY A 75 -3.61 17.44 -3.38
CA GLY A 75 -3.57 17.52 -4.84
C GLY A 75 -2.16 17.45 -5.43
N ILE A 76 -1.23 16.78 -4.73
CA ILE A 76 0.16 16.61 -5.16
C ILE A 76 0.26 15.36 -6.04
N GLY A 77 0.77 15.52 -7.26
CA GLY A 77 0.95 14.43 -8.23
C GLY A 77 -0.29 14.16 -9.08
N GLN A 78 -0.28 13.04 -9.80
CA GLN A 78 -1.42 12.63 -10.63
C GLN A 78 -2.59 12.14 -9.76
N SER A 79 -3.81 12.52 -10.13
CA SER A 79 -5.02 12.01 -9.47
C SER A 79 -5.18 10.51 -9.69
N PHE A 80 -5.67 9.82 -8.66
CA PHE A 80 -5.92 8.38 -8.70
C PHE A 80 -7.15 8.05 -7.85
N SER A 81 -7.77 6.91 -8.12
CA SER A 81 -8.97 6.45 -7.42
C SER A 81 -8.72 5.22 -6.53
N GLN A 82 -7.64 4.48 -6.79
CA GLN A 82 -7.33 3.21 -6.14
C GLN A 82 -5.83 3.06 -5.87
N VAL A 83 -5.52 2.32 -4.81
CA VAL A 83 -4.16 1.89 -4.45
C VAL A 83 -4.09 0.38 -4.59
N VAL A 84 -3.08 -0.13 -5.27
CA VAL A 84 -2.85 -1.55 -5.47
C VAL A 84 -1.55 -1.92 -4.81
N VAL A 85 -1.59 -2.91 -3.93
CA VAL A 85 -0.42 -3.44 -3.23
C VAL A 85 -0.16 -4.82 -3.82
N LEU A 86 0.87 -4.93 -4.66
CA LEU A 86 1.32 -6.20 -5.22
C LEU A 86 2.33 -6.83 -4.27
N VAL A 87 2.04 -8.04 -3.82
CA VAL A 87 2.86 -8.81 -2.87
C VAL A 87 2.95 -10.26 -3.30
N LYS A 88 3.90 -11.02 -2.73
CA LYS A 88 3.94 -12.46 -2.99
C LYS A 88 2.73 -13.16 -2.37
N THR A 89 2.36 -14.31 -2.94
CA THR A 89 1.21 -15.10 -2.48
C THR A 89 1.29 -15.49 -1.01
N ASP A 90 2.47 -15.78 -0.49
CA ASP A 90 2.73 -16.12 0.90
C ASP A 90 2.69 -14.91 1.86
N GLU A 91 2.93 -13.70 1.35
CA GLU A 91 2.92 -12.44 2.10
C GLU A 91 1.51 -11.84 2.23
N ARG A 92 0.60 -12.14 1.29
CA ARG A 92 -0.75 -11.53 1.24
C ARG A 92 -1.55 -11.60 2.55
N PRO A 93 -1.63 -12.73 3.28
CA PRO A 93 -2.40 -12.79 4.52
C PRO A 93 -1.83 -11.88 5.63
N GLU A 94 -0.49 -11.80 5.73
CA GLU A 94 0.19 -10.94 6.71
C GLU A 94 -0.07 -9.47 6.40
N VAL A 95 0.06 -9.08 5.12
CA VAL A 95 -0.17 -7.71 4.66
C VAL A 95 -1.62 -7.28 4.86
N LEU A 96 -2.59 -8.13 4.52
CA LEU A 96 -4.01 -7.87 4.79
C LEU A 96 -4.24 -7.65 6.28
N SER A 97 -3.79 -8.58 7.12
CA SER A 97 -3.94 -8.47 8.58
C SER A 97 -3.30 -7.20 9.14
N MET A 98 -2.14 -6.79 8.62
CA MET A 98 -1.45 -5.58 9.03
C MET A 98 -2.25 -4.32 8.66
N LEU A 99 -2.77 -4.23 7.42
CA LEU A 99 -3.59 -3.11 6.96
C LEU A 99 -4.91 -3.00 7.72
N GLU A 100 -5.53 -4.14 8.06
CA GLU A 100 -6.74 -4.20 8.90
C GLU A 100 -6.48 -3.80 10.37
N GLN A 101 -5.24 -3.86 10.84
CA GLN A 101 -4.89 -3.50 12.21
C GLN A 101 -4.39 -2.05 12.33
N ASP A 102 -3.87 -1.45 11.26
CA ASP A 102 -3.46 -0.03 11.27
C ASP A 102 -4.67 0.91 11.28
N VAL A 103 -4.84 1.61 12.40
CA VAL A 103 -5.96 2.53 12.67
C VAL A 103 -6.05 3.66 11.62
N LEU A 104 -4.90 4.15 11.15
CA LEU A 104 -4.87 5.26 10.19
C LEU A 104 -5.18 4.78 8.78
N VAL A 105 -4.70 3.59 8.40
CA VAL A 105 -5.09 2.95 7.14
C VAL A 105 -6.60 2.78 7.10
N ARG A 106 -7.19 2.16 8.13
CA ARG A 106 -8.65 1.94 8.20
C ARG A 106 -9.49 3.21 8.20
N ALA A 107 -8.98 4.30 8.77
CA ALA A 107 -9.68 5.57 8.74
C ALA A 107 -9.75 6.18 7.31
N ARG A 108 -8.73 5.91 6.49
CA ARG A 108 -8.48 6.60 5.21
C ARG A 108 -8.81 5.75 3.99
N TYR A 109 -8.72 4.43 4.13
CA TYR A 109 -8.82 3.46 3.05
C TYR A 109 -9.91 2.43 3.31
N CYS A 110 -10.59 2.04 2.24
CA CYS A 110 -11.46 0.87 2.19
C CYS A 110 -10.66 -0.30 1.60
N LEU A 111 -10.38 -1.31 2.43
CA LEU A 111 -9.68 -2.52 2.01
C LEU A 111 -10.63 -3.39 1.17
N GLN A 112 -10.22 -3.68 -0.06
CA GLN A 112 -10.88 -4.62 -0.96
C GLN A 112 -10.09 -5.93 -0.93
N GLY A 113 -10.78 -7.01 -0.55
CA GLY A 113 -10.22 -8.35 -0.38
C GLY A 113 -9.87 -9.02 -1.68
#